data_AF-A0A6M3LT59-F1
#
_entry.id   AF-A0A6M3LT59-F1
#
_cell.length_a   1.000
_cell.length_b   1.000
_cell.length_c   1.000
_cell.angle_alpha   90.00
_cell.angle_beta   90.00
_cell.angle_gamma   90.00
#
_symmetry.space_group_name_H-M   'P 1'
#
loop_
_entity.id
_entity.type
_entity.pdbx_description
1 polymer ?
#
loop_
_entity_poly.entity_id
_entity_poly.type
_entity_poly.pdbx_seq_one_letter_code
_entity_poly.pdbx_strand_id
1 'polypeptide(L)' 'MSEVQALLFKGPALENLKSNLAKDLFGMTKEEALAQELCISCKQPAMSGCFSDLDVREYQISGLCGRCFNQITGGGDE' A
#
# COMPACT_ATOMS: atom_id res chain seq x y z
N MET A 1 -11.85 -3.33 34.32
CA MET A 1 -11.76 -2.85 32.93
C MET A 1 -11.26 -4.04 32.12
N SER A 2 -12.07 -4.54 31.20
CA SER A 2 -11.83 -5.82 30.51
C SER A 2 -10.90 -5.65 29.32
N GLU A 3 -9.95 -6.57 29.14
CA GLU A 3 -8.96 -6.61 28.05
C GLU A 3 -9.57 -6.61 26.64
N VAL A 4 -10.89 -6.84 26.53
CA VAL A 4 -11.65 -6.80 25.27
C VAL A 4 -11.69 -5.39 24.66
N GLN A 5 -11.45 -4.33 25.45
CA GLN A 5 -11.48 -2.95 24.98
C GLN A 5 -10.22 -2.53 24.19
N ALA A 6 -9.12 -3.29 24.29
CA ALA A 6 -7.87 -2.99 23.58
C ALA A 6 -7.90 -3.43 22.09
N LEU A 7 -8.80 -4.33 21.70
CA LEU A 7 -8.91 -4.83 20.32
C LEU A 7 -9.73 -3.92 19.39
N LEU A 8 -10.35 -2.86 19.92
CA LEU A 8 -11.23 -1.93 19.19
C LEU A 8 -10.56 -0.58 18.85
N PHE A 9 -9.22 -0.51 18.90
CA PHE A 9 -8.47 0.71 18.56
C PHE A 9 -8.01 0.82 17.10
N LYS A 10 -8.37 -0.12 16.21
CA LYS A 10 -8.36 0.15 14.76
C LYS A 10 -9.63 0.90 14.38
N GLY A 11 -9.74 2.13 14.86
CA GLY A 11 -10.93 2.95 14.65
C GLY A 11 -11.11 3.32 13.17
N PRO A 12 -12.35 3.45 12.69
CA PRO A 12 -12.64 3.89 11.32
C PRO A 12 -11.97 5.23 10.97
N ALA A 13 -11.69 6.07 11.96
CA ALA A 13 -10.99 7.34 11.77
C ALA A 13 -9.56 7.18 11.20
N LEU A 14 -8.78 6.20 11.67
CA LEU A 14 -7.41 5.99 11.19
C LEU A 14 -7.40 5.43 9.76
N GLU A 15 -8.29 4.49 9.47
CA GLU A 15 -8.38 3.92 8.12
C GLU A 15 -8.92 4.94 7.11
N ASN A 16 -9.86 5.80 7.53
CA ASN A 16 -10.30 6.93 6.71
C ASN A 16 -9.18 7.93 6.46
N LEU A 17 -8.38 8.26 7.50
CA LEU A 17 -7.22 9.14 7.34
C LEU A 17 -6.22 8.57 6.32
N LYS A 18 -5.88 7.28 6.45
CA LYS A 18 -4.96 6.60 5.51
C LYS A 18 -5.51 6.60 4.09
N SER A 19 -6.80 6.30 3.91
CA SER A 19 -7.44 6.27 2.58
C SER A 19 -7.50 7.65 1.94
N ASN A 20 -7.91 8.67 2.69
CA ASN A 20 -7.97 10.04 2.20
C ASN A 20 -6.57 10.58 1.87
N LEU A 21 -5.58 10.32 2.73
CA LEU A 21 -4.20 10.71 2.47
C LEU A 21 -3.65 10.02 1.22
N ALA A 22 -3.93 8.73 1.04
CA ALA A 22 -3.52 8.01 -0.18
C ALA A 22 -4.19 8.63 -1.43
N LYS A 23 -5.48 8.96 -1.33
CA LYS A 23 -6.21 9.62 -2.42
C LYS A 23 -5.65 11.01 -2.74
N ASP A 24 -5.26 11.79 -1.74
CA ASP A 24 -4.70 13.12 -1.92
C ASP A 24 -3.28 13.07 -2.52
N LEU A 25 -2.45 12.14 -2.07
CA LEU A 25 -1.06 12.01 -2.53
C LEU A 25 -0.93 11.32 -3.89
N PHE A 26 -1.78 10.33 -4.14
CA PHE A 26 -1.64 9.45 -5.30
C PHE A 26 -2.84 9.50 -6.25
N GLY A 27 -3.93 10.17 -5.90
CA GLY A 27 -5.15 10.21 -6.72
C GLY A 27 -6.02 8.95 -6.64
N MET A 28 -5.67 7.97 -5.79
CA MET A 28 -6.48 6.77 -5.53
C MET A 28 -6.16 6.17 -4.17
N THR A 29 -7.06 5.36 -3.62
CA THR A 29 -6.79 4.59 -2.40
C THR A 29 -5.98 3.32 -2.71
N LYS A 30 -5.40 2.70 -1.68
CA LYS A 30 -4.73 1.41 -1.82
C LYS A 30 -5.70 0.34 -2.31
N GLU A 31 -6.92 0.33 -1.79
CA GLU A 31 -7.96 -0.63 -2.16
C GLU A 31 -8.35 -0.49 -3.64
N GLU A 32 -8.48 0.74 -4.14
CA GLU A 32 -8.72 1.01 -5.57
C GLU A 32 -7.55 0.53 -6.44
N ALA A 33 -6.32 0.68 -5.97
CA ALA A 33 -5.11 0.24 -6.69
C ALA A 33 -5.04 -1.30 -6.78
N LEU A 34 -5.27 -1.98 -5.67
CA LEU A 34 -5.31 -3.45 -5.59
C LEU A 34 -6.42 -4.03 -6.47
N ALA A 35 -7.62 -3.44 -6.44
CA ALA A 35 -8.74 -3.90 -7.25
C ALA A 35 -8.52 -3.76 -8.76
N GLN A 36 -7.68 -2.80 -9.18
CA GLN A 36 -7.33 -2.55 -10.58
C GLN A 36 -6.00 -3.18 -10.99
N GLU A 37 -5.32 -3.87 -10.08
CA GLU A 37 -3.99 -4.45 -10.29
C GLU A 37 -2.93 -3.41 -10.71
N LEU A 38 -3.06 -2.18 -10.21
CA LEU A 38 -2.17 -1.06 -10.51
C LEU A 38 -1.27 -0.71 -9.33
N CYS A 39 -0.06 -0.25 -9.62
CA CYS A 39 0.76 0.43 -8.61
C CYS A 39 0.12 1.76 -8.22
N ILE A 40 -0.08 1.99 -6.92
CA ILE A 40 -0.67 3.22 -6.39
C ILE A 40 0.16 4.45 -6.76
N SER A 41 1.47 4.34 -6.95
CA SER A 41 2.32 5.47 -7.32
C SER A 41 2.36 5.70 -8.84
N CYS A 42 2.88 4.75 -9.62
CA CYS A 42 3.13 4.96 -11.06
C CYS A 42 1.96 4.64 -11.99
N LYS A 43 0.86 4.09 -11.46
CA LYS A 43 -0.36 3.71 -12.19
C LYS A 43 -0.17 2.71 -13.32
N GLN A 44 1.00 2.05 -13.37
CA GLN A 44 1.24 0.92 -14.28
C GLN A 44 0.78 -0.39 -13.64
N PRO A 45 0.51 -1.45 -14.43
CA PRO A 45 0.22 -2.78 -13.90
C PRO A 45 1.28 -3.20 -12.89
N ALA A 46 0.87 -3.49 -11.65
CA ALA A 46 1.80 -3.67 -10.53
C ALA A 46 2.82 -4.77 -10.81
N MET A 47 2.37 -5.88 -11.41
CA MET A 47 3.20 -7.04 -11.74
C MET A 47 4.31 -6.73 -12.75
N SER A 48 4.18 -5.67 -13.56
CA SER A 48 5.26 -5.26 -14.48
C SER A 48 6.49 -4.67 -13.76
N GLY A 49 6.35 -4.29 -12.49
CA GLY A 49 7.41 -3.73 -11.66
C GLY A 49 7.74 -4.55 -10.41
N CYS A 50 7.16 -5.75 -10.25
CA CYS A 50 7.49 -6.70 -9.19
C CYS A 50 8.35 -7.83 -9.78
N PHE A 51 9.55 -8.02 -9.24
CA PHE A 51 10.56 -8.96 -9.78
C PHE A 51 10.81 -10.15 -8.85
N SER A 52 10.21 -10.13 -7.66
CA SER A 52 10.33 -11.19 -6.65
C SER A 52 9.01 -11.44 -5.93
N ASP A 53 8.91 -12.59 -5.25
CA ASP A 53 7.79 -12.90 -4.37
C ASP A 53 7.69 -11.88 -3.20
N LEU A 54 8.81 -11.28 -2.81
CA LEU A 54 8.85 -10.22 -1.81
C LEU A 54 8.16 -8.96 -2.32
N ASP A 55 8.41 -8.57 -3.56
CA ASP A 55 7.74 -7.42 -4.20
C ASP A 55 6.23 -7.65 -4.32
N VAL A 56 5.82 -8.87 -4.65
CA VAL A 56 4.38 -9.22 -4.73
C VAL A 56 3.73 -9.13 -3.36
N ARG A 57 4.38 -9.62 -2.30
CA ARG A 57 3.87 -9.50 -0.93
C ARG A 57 3.80 -8.05 -0.47
N GLU A 58 4.84 -7.27 -0.74
CA GLU A 58 4.88 -5.84 -0.40
C GLU A 58 3.81 -5.06 -1.14
N TYR A 59 3.58 -5.35 -2.43
CA TYR A 59 2.49 -4.77 -3.20
C TYR A 59 1.13 -4.99 -2.54
N GLN A 60 0.85 -6.17 -1.99
CA GLN A 60 -0.41 -6.43 -1.27
C GLN A 60 -0.55 -5.59 0.02
N ILE A 61 0.57 -5.16 0.61
CA ILE A 61 0.62 -4.39 1.85
C ILE A 61 0.50 -2.88 1.55
N SER A 62 1.35 -2.36 0.67
CA SER A 62 1.50 -0.93 0.41
C SER A 62 0.80 -0.43 -0.85
N GLY A 63 0.44 -1.32 -1.78
CA GLY A 63 -0.06 -0.95 -3.11
C GLY A 63 1.04 -0.49 -4.07
N LEU A 64 2.32 -0.57 -3.70
CA LEU A 64 3.45 -0.17 -4.53
C LEU A 64 4.01 -1.38 -5.30
N CYS A 65 4.38 -1.23 -6.57
CA CYS A 65 5.22 -2.22 -7.23
C CYS A 65 6.65 -2.17 -6.65
N GLY A 66 7.40 -3.27 -6.78
CA GLY A 66 8.77 -3.39 -6.28
C GLY A 66 9.67 -2.22 -6.69
N ARG A 67 9.63 -1.81 -7.96
CA ARG A 67 10.38 -0.64 -8.46
C ARG A 67 10.06 0.65 -7.70
N CYS A 68 8.78 0.97 -7.50
CA CYS A 68 8.37 2.20 -6.80
C CYS A 68 8.67 2.12 -5.31
N PHE A 69 8.52 0.95 -4.70
CA PHE A 69 8.89 0.73 -3.30
C PHE A 69 10.38 1.02 -3.09
N ASN A 70 11.23 0.40 -3.91
CA ASN A 70 12.68 0.57 -3.93
C ASN A 70 13.10 2.04 -4.10
N GLN A 71 12.45 2.76 -5.01
CA GLN A 71 12.70 4.19 -5.21
C GLN A 71 12.40 5.04 -3.97
N ILE A 72 11.36 4.69 -3.19
CA ILE A 72 10.95 5.42 -2.00
C ILE A 72 11.83 5.06 -0.80
N THR A 73 12.17 3.78 -0.64
CA THR A 73 12.92 3.28 0.53
C THR A 73 14.43 3.36 0.34
N GLY A 74 14.91 3.64 -0.87
CA GLY A 74 16.33 3.63 -1.21
C GLY A 74 16.91 2.23 -1.36
N GLY A 75 16.06 1.19 -1.43
CA GLY A 75 16.49 -0.17 -1.75
C GLY A 75 16.83 -0.26 -3.23
N GLY A 76 18.11 -0.39 -3.59
CA GLY A 76 18.55 -0.67 -4.95
C GLY A 76 19.48 -1.88 -4.90
N ASP A 77 19.21 -2.83 -5.79
CA ASP A 77 19.87 -4.13 -6.00
C ASP A 77 21.30 -4.24 -5.43
N GLU A 78 21.44 -4.90 -4.27
CA GLU A 78 22.63 -5.68 -3.89
C GLU A 78 22.43 -7.14 -4.29
#